data_AF-A0A1I5WR40-F1
#
_entry.id   AF-A0A1I5WR40-F1
#
_cell.length_a   1.000
_cell.length_b   1.000
_cell.length_c   1.000
_cell.angle_alpha   90.00
_cell.angle_beta   90.00
_cell.angle_gamma   90.00
#
_symmetry.space_group_name_H-M   'P 1'
#
loop_
_entity.id
_entity.type
_entity.pdbx_description
1 polymer ?
#
loop_
_entity_poly.entity_id
_entity_poly.type
_entity_poly.pdbx_seq_one_letter_code
_entity_poly.pdbx_strand_id
1 'polypeptide(L)'
;MRSLKRLSILAFILAITIILAGCNTIFDRIIFFNRRNDLGDKQQQKYINPEPQISEVNVTLYFKHYLADYLVPEKRAVQKGSQSIEYVVVSELLKGPTFERVAVMPPNVKVLDVTRNGDTVFVNLSEEFRGDIDLAAVRKDNVPENQKENVLAQMKMLCIYSIVNSLTELDGVNRVKILVNNRALTYEEMGAELIASQTASVDKDTPVMALTRNKNFILSPSEAVRQVFNSLVGEPDWERIDAFLARKNADGRERPPIDEIQKVYSAYVAGLEFDSNNFIMSEEIKPDGEAFVTVTYAIKYANGKKESRDSDVLRVVNEQGIWKLRLPGFFTNVE
;
A
#
# COMPACT_ATOMS: atom_id res chain seq x y z
N MET A 1 -104.55 10.16 -19.51
CA MET A 1 -103.41 11.06 -19.80
C MET A 1 -102.99 12.01 -18.65
N ARG A 2 -103.60 11.98 -17.45
CA ARG A 2 -103.14 12.71 -16.25
C ARG A 2 -102.35 11.86 -15.22
N SER A 3 -102.40 10.53 -15.30
CA SER A 3 -101.67 9.61 -14.40
C SER A 3 -100.24 9.30 -14.87
N LEU A 4 -99.96 9.26 -16.18
CA LEU A 4 -98.60 9.02 -16.70
C LEU A 4 -97.62 10.18 -16.42
N LYS A 5 -98.10 11.43 -16.35
CA LYS A 5 -97.24 12.59 -16.03
C LYS A 5 -96.88 12.66 -14.53
N ARG A 6 -97.71 12.11 -13.63
CA ARG A 6 -97.39 12.03 -12.19
C ARG A 6 -96.40 10.91 -11.87
N LEU A 7 -96.47 9.78 -12.61
CA LEU A 7 -95.55 8.67 -12.46
C LEU A 7 -94.13 9.03 -12.94
N SER A 8 -94.01 9.83 -14.01
CA SER A 8 -92.72 10.30 -14.52
C SER A 8 -92.05 11.32 -13.59
N ILE A 9 -92.82 12.19 -12.92
CA ILE A 9 -92.28 13.16 -11.94
C ILE A 9 -91.84 12.46 -10.65
N LEU A 10 -92.59 11.47 -10.17
CA LEU A 10 -92.20 10.65 -9.00
C LEU A 10 -90.94 9.81 -9.26
N ALA A 11 -90.78 9.25 -10.47
CA ALA A 11 -89.57 8.53 -10.86
C ALA A 11 -88.35 9.44 -10.96
N PHE A 12 -88.52 10.70 -11.40
CA PHE A 12 -87.43 11.67 -11.49
C PHE A 12 -86.98 12.19 -10.12
N ILE A 13 -87.92 12.39 -9.18
CA ILE A 13 -87.60 12.77 -7.78
C ILE A 13 -86.90 11.61 -7.06
N LEU A 14 -87.32 10.37 -7.26
CA LEU A 14 -86.68 9.18 -6.67
C LEU A 14 -85.26 8.95 -7.21
N ALA A 15 -85.01 9.23 -8.50
CA ALA A 15 -83.69 9.16 -9.11
C ALA A 15 -82.72 10.24 -8.57
N ILE A 16 -83.21 11.45 -8.31
CA ILE A 16 -82.40 12.54 -7.74
C ILE A 16 -82.02 12.26 -6.28
N THR A 17 -82.89 11.62 -5.49
CA THR A 17 -82.57 11.24 -4.11
C THR A 17 -81.51 10.14 -4.00
N ILE A 18 -81.36 9.27 -5.01
CA ILE A 18 -80.34 8.21 -5.03
C ILE A 18 -78.95 8.79 -5.37
N ILE A 19 -78.88 9.91 -6.10
CA ILE A 19 -77.60 10.54 -6.50
C ILE A 19 -76.98 11.38 -5.36
N LEU A 20 -77.80 11.94 -4.46
CA LEU A 20 -77.30 12.84 -3.39
C LEU A 20 -76.88 12.14 -2.09
N ALA A 21 -77.08 10.82 -1.95
CA ALA A 21 -76.70 10.06 -0.75
C ALA A 21 -75.70 8.90 -1.01
N GLY A 22 -75.22 8.73 -2.25
CA GLY A 22 -74.61 7.47 -2.70
C GLY A 22 -73.12 7.46 -3.03
N CYS A 23 -72.38 8.56 -2.89
CA CYS A 23 -70.96 8.64 -3.26
C CYS A 23 -70.08 9.12 -2.10
N ASN A 24 -69.85 8.28 -1.08
CA ASN A 24 -68.67 8.44 -0.22
C ASN A 24 -68.15 7.16 0.46
N THR A 25 -68.63 5.96 0.09
CA THR A 25 -68.15 4.69 0.68
C THR A 25 -67.75 3.63 -0.34
N ILE A 26 -68.01 3.86 -1.65
CA ILE A 26 -67.64 2.94 -2.74
C ILE A 26 -66.32 3.35 -3.39
N PHE A 27 -66.00 4.64 -3.47
CA PHE A 27 -64.74 5.13 -4.06
C PHE A 27 -63.51 4.78 -3.20
N ASP A 28 -63.62 4.81 -1.87
CA ASP A 28 -62.53 4.39 -0.98
C ASP A 28 -62.22 2.90 -1.07
N ARG A 29 -63.22 2.05 -1.35
CA ARG A 29 -63.01 0.60 -1.56
C ARG A 29 -62.34 0.28 -2.90
N ILE A 30 -62.59 1.08 -3.94
CA ILE A 30 -61.97 0.91 -5.27
C ILE A 30 -60.50 1.35 -5.24
N ILE A 31 -60.16 2.43 -4.53
CA ILE A 31 -58.76 2.85 -4.36
C ILE A 31 -57.96 1.81 -3.52
N PHE A 32 -58.59 1.16 -2.54
CA PHE A 32 -57.92 0.10 -1.76
C PHE A 32 -57.75 -1.23 -2.52
N PHE A 33 -58.67 -1.61 -3.41
CA PHE A 33 -58.53 -2.83 -4.22
C PHE A 33 -57.52 -2.68 -5.37
N ASN A 34 -57.44 -1.50 -6.01
CA ASN A 34 -56.41 -1.25 -7.02
C ASN A 34 -54.99 -1.14 -6.44
N ARG A 35 -54.84 -0.84 -5.14
CA ARG A 35 -53.53 -0.81 -4.47
C ARG A 35 -53.03 -2.20 -4.00
N ARG A 36 -53.88 -3.24 -3.99
CA ARG A 36 -53.49 -4.63 -3.65
C ARG A 36 -53.21 -5.52 -4.85
N ASN A 37 -53.71 -5.18 -6.05
CA ASN A 37 -53.53 -5.99 -7.25
C ASN A 37 -52.38 -5.53 -8.17
N ASP A 38 -51.58 -4.54 -7.77
CA ASP A 38 -50.36 -4.11 -8.46
C ASP A 38 -49.08 -4.39 -7.64
N LEU A 39 -49.16 -5.36 -6.73
CA LEU A 39 -48.00 -6.05 -6.16
C LEU A 39 -47.84 -7.39 -6.90
N GLY A 40 -47.77 -7.30 -8.23
CA GLY A 40 -47.17 -8.35 -9.02
C GLY A 40 -45.74 -8.51 -8.56
N ASP A 41 -45.38 -9.73 -8.17
CA ASP A 41 -44.03 -10.20 -7.88
C ASP A 41 -43.13 -9.92 -9.10
N LYS A 42 -42.68 -8.68 -9.25
CA LYS A 42 -41.55 -8.33 -10.09
C LYS A 42 -40.34 -8.87 -9.36
N GLN A 43 -40.13 -10.18 -9.49
CA GLN A 43 -38.80 -10.73 -9.49
C GLN A 43 -38.03 -9.88 -10.51
N GLN A 44 -37.28 -8.89 -10.02
CA GLN A 44 -36.18 -8.32 -10.78
C GLN A 44 -35.27 -9.50 -11.05
N GLN A 45 -35.46 -10.15 -12.21
CA GLN A 45 -34.47 -11.04 -12.75
C GLN A 45 -33.21 -10.19 -12.80
N LYS A 46 -32.28 -10.45 -11.87
CA LYS A 46 -30.91 -9.95 -11.94
C LYS A 46 -30.44 -10.41 -13.31
N TYR A 47 -30.38 -9.48 -14.26
CA TYR A 47 -29.77 -9.72 -15.54
C TYR A 47 -28.29 -9.96 -15.22
N ILE A 48 -27.89 -11.23 -15.16
CA ILE A 48 -26.49 -11.61 -15.04
C ILE A 48 -25.91 -11.25 -16.40
N ASN A 49 -25.24 -10.11 -16.51
CA ASN A 49 -24.41 -9.86 -17.67
C ASN A 49 -23.36 -11.00 -17.71
N PRO A 50 -23.34 -11.86 -18.74
CA PRO A 50 -22.38 -12.95 -18.83
C PRO A 50 -20.95 -12.44 -19.05
N GLU A 51 -20.79 -11.15 -19.36
CA GLU A 51 -19.51 -10.50 -19.48
C GLU A 51 -18.88 -10.31 -18.10
N PRO A 52 -17.60 -10.69 -17.89
CA PRO A 52 -16.94 -10.52 -16.61
C PRO A 52 -17.04 -9.07 -16.18
N GLN A 53 -17.56 -8.82 -14.98
CA GLN A 53 -17.62 -7.48 -14.42
C GLN A 53 -16.20 -7.01 -14.13
N ILE A 54 -15.64 -6.27 -15.09
CA ILE A 54 -14.37 -5.58 -14.92
C ILE A 54 -14.63 -4.45 -13.92
N SER A 55 -14.00 -4.54 -12.76
CA SER A 55 -14.07 -3.53 -11.71
C SER A 55 -12.68 -2.96 -11.46
N GLU A 56 -12.58 -1.64 -11.33
CA GLU A 56 -11.33 -1.02 -10.92
C GLU A 56 -11.17 -1.17 -9.40
N VAL A 57 -10.01 -1.65 -8.97
CA VAL A 57 -9.66 -1.82 -7.57
C VAL A 57 -8.29 -1.19 -7.32
N ASN A 58 -8.12 -0.58 -6.15
CA ASN A 58 -6.83 -0.06 -5.72
C ASN A 58 -6.10 -1.12 -4.90
N VAL A 59 -4.88 -1.46 -5.32
CA VAL A 59 -3.99 -2.39 -4.61
C VAL A 59 -2.74 -1.65 -4.13
N THR A 60 -2.14 -2.14 -3.06
CA THR A 60 -0.84 -1.68 -2.56
C THR A 60 0.19 -2.77 -2.77
N LEU A 61 1.24 -2.46 -3.54
CA LEU A 61 2.31 -3.38 -3.91
C LEU A 61 3.62 -2.93 -3.27
N TYR A 62 4.33 -3.83 -2.63
CA TYR A 62 5.60 -3.53 -1.96
C TYR A 62 6.78 -3.90 -2.82
N PHE A 63 7.58 -2.91 -3.21
CA PHE A 63 8.79 -3.12 -4.00
C PHE A 63 10.01 -2.60 -3.25
N LYS A 64 11.20 -3.08 -3.61
CA LYS A 64 12.44 -2.58 -3.02
C LYS A 64 12.67 -1.14 -3.48
N HIS A 65 13.06 -0.25 -2.56
CA HIS A 65 13.55 1.07 -2.91
C HIS A 65 14.82 0.96 -3.77
N TYR A 66 14.93 1.77 -4.83
CA TYR A 66 16.01 1.58 -5.81
C TYR A 66 17.43 1.65 -5.23
N LEU A 67 17.65 2.40 -4.14
CA LEU A 67 18.95 2.47 -3.44
C LEU A 67 18.99 1.77 -2.08
N ALA A 68 17.85 1.63 -1.39
CA ALA A 68 17.82 1.15 0.00
C ALA A 68 17.19 -0.23 0.08
N ASP A 69 17.64 -1.05 1.01
CA ASP A 69 17.16 -2.43 1.18
C ASP A 69 15.88 -2.48 2.03
N TYR A 70 14.97 -1.56 1.75
CA TYR A 70 13.63 -1.46 2.33
C TYR A 70 12.58 -1.58 1.23
N LEU A 71 11.44 -2.16 1.60
CA LEU A 71 10.22 -2.15 0.80
C LEU A 71 9.51 -0.82 0.95
N VAL A 72 9.02 -0.29 -0.16
CA VAL A 72 8.19 0.92 -0.21
C VAL A 72 6.89 0.60 -0.95
N PRO A 73 5.73 1.05 -0.43
CA PRO A 73 4.44 0.79 -1.06
C PRO A 73 4.29 1.57 -2.36
N GLU A 74 3.65 0.97 -3.35
CA GLU A 74 3.14 1.59 -4.56
C GLU A 74 1.64 1.33 -4.64
N LYS A 75 0.83 2.40 -4.72
CA LYS A 75 -0.61 2.27 -4.94
C LYS A 75 -0.89 2.21 -6.42
N ARG A 76 -1.65 1.20 -6.86
CA ARG A 76 -1.99 0.99 -8.26
C ARG A 76 -3.48 0.73 -8.42
N ALA A 77 -4.11 1.47 -9.34
CA ALA A 77 -5.46 1.17 -9.81
C ALA A 77 -5.37 0.08 -10.87
N VAL A 78 -6.07 -1.04 -10.66
CA VAL A 78 -5.98 -2.23 -11.52
C VAL A 78 -7.38 -2.70 -11.89
N GLN A 79 -7.52 -3.15 -13.14
CA GLN A 79 -8.77 -3.69 -13.64
C GLN A 79 -8.87 -5.16 -13.23
N LYS A 80 -9.78 -5.46 -12.31
CA LYS A 80 -10.06 -6.81 -11.82
C LYS A 80 -11.23 -7.39 -12.60
N GLY A 81 -10.95 -8.42 -13.39
CA GLY A 81 -11.97 -9.27 -14.03
C GLY A 81 -12.47 -10.36 -13.09
N SER A 82 -12.53 -11.60 -13.58
CA SER A 82 -13.01 -12.77 -12.83
C SER A 82 -12.01 -13.33 -11.81
N GLN A 83 -10.75 -12.90 -11.84
CA GLN A 83 -9.71 -13.38 -10.92
C GLN A 83 -9.91 -12.86 -9.50
N SER A 84 -9.40 -13.62 -8.51
CA SER A 84 -9.38 -13.17 -7.11
C SER A 84 -8.49 -11.94 -6.95
N ILE A 85 -8.78 -11.10 -5.95
CA ILE A 85 -7.96 -9.91 -5.70
C ILE A 85 -6.54 -10.31 -5.29
N GLU A 86 -6.39 -11.43 -4.59
CA GLU A 86 -5.12 -12.02 -4.20
C GLU A 86 -4.29 -12.40 -5.43
N TYR A 87 -4.89 -13.05 -6.43
CA TYR A 87 -4.20 -13.37 -7.69
C TYR A 87 -3.77 -12.10 -8.44
N VAL A 88 -4.64 -11.08 -8.46
CA VAL A 88 -4.34 -9.78 -9.10
C VAL A 88 -3.15 -9.12 -8.40
N VAL A 89 -3.09 -9.10 -7.07
CA VAL A 89 -1.97 -8.51 -6.31
C VAL A 89 -0.64 -9.15 -6.69
N VAL A 90 -0.54 -10.49 -6.66
CA VAL A 90 0.72 -11.17 -7.00
C VAL A 90 1.07 -10.96 -8.47
N SER A 91 0.09 -11.03 -9.37
CA SER A 91 0.31 -10.81 -10.81
C SER A 91 0.81 -9.41 -11.11
N GLU A 92 0.26 -8.39 -10.44
CA GLU A 92 0.68 -7.00 -10.59
C GLU A 92 2.05 -6.73 -9.98
N LEU A 93 2.40 -7.43 -8.91
CA LEU A 93 3.75 -7.40 -8.33
C LEU A 93 4.79 -7.93 -9.34
N LEU A 94 4.49 -9.02 -10.04
CA LEU A 94 5.39 -9.59 -11.06
C LEU A 94 5.56 -8.71 -12.31
N LYS A 95 4.65 -7.78 -12.57
CA LYS A 95 4.83 -6.77 -13.65
C LYS A 95 5.93 -5.76 -13.33
N GLY A 96 6.36 -5.69 -12.07
CA GLY A 96 7.38 -4.75 -11.61
C GLY A 96 6.83 -3.38 -11.21
N PRO A 97 7.68 -2.53 -10.63
CA PRO A 97 7.28 -1.23 -10.12
C PRO A 97 7.36 -0.10 -11.16
N THR A 98 6.96 1.08 -10.72
CA THR A 98 7.23 2.37 -11.35
C THR A 98 8.48 3.05 -10.73
N PHE A 99 8.63 4.36 -10.94
CA PHE A 99 9.81 5.16 -10.58
C PHE A 99 10.23 5.04 -9.09
N GLU A 100 11.53 5.23 -8.81
CA GLU A 100 12.19 5.13 -7.48
C GLU A 100 12.10 3.73 -6.80
N ARG A 101 11.75 2.70 -7.55
CA ARG A 101 11.61 1.31 -7.06
C ARG A 101 12.24 0.33 -8.04
N VAL A 102 12.59 -0.84 -7.54
CA VAL A 102 13.08 -1.98 -8.33
C VAL A 102 12.34 -3.25 -7.92
N ALA A 103 12.10 -4.14 -8.89
CA ALA A 103 11.57 -5.46 -8.59
C ALA A 103 12.65 -6.29 -7.87
N VAL A 104 12.25 -6.96 -6.78
CA VAL A 104 13.13 -7.87 -6.03
C VAL A 104 12.60 -9.29 -6.18
N MET A 105 12.63 -9.79 -7.41
CA MET A 105 12.12 -11.11 -7.78
C MET A 105 13.17 -11.81 -8.66
N PRO A 106 13.36 -13.13 -8.53
CA PRO A 106 14.11 -13.88 -9.53
C PRO A 106 13.50 -13.69 -10.93
N PRO A 107 14.31 -13.72 -12.00
CA PRO A 107 13.81 -13.51 -13.35
C PRO A 107 12.84 -14.64 -13.76
N ASN A 108 11.84 -14.29 -14.57
CA ASN A 108 10.89 -15.24 -15.19
C ASN A 108 9.96 -16.01 -14.23
N VAL A 109 9.87 -15.62 -12.95
CA VAL A 109 8.86 -16.17 -12.03
C VAL A 109 7.45 -15.98 -12.58
N LYS A 110 6.60 -17.00 -12.44
CA LYS A 110 5.19 -16.99 -12.82
C LYS A 110 4.31 -17.33 -11.63
N VAL A 111 3.13 -16.70 -11.57
CA VAL A 111 2.05 -17.13 -10.67
C VAL A 111 1.35 -18.33 -11.29
N LEU A 112 1.38 -19.47 -10.62
CA LEU A 112 0.68 -20.67 -11.05
C LEU A 112 -0.74 -20.70 -10.50
N ASP A 113 -0.90 -20.42 -9.21
CA ASP A 113 -2.21 -20.38 -8.54
C ASP A 113 -2.15 -19.51 -7.29
N VAL A 114 -3.29 -18.92 -6.92
CA VAL A 114 -3.46 -18.18 -5.66
C VAL A 114 -4.81 -18.53 -5.05
N THR A 115 -4.79 -19.20 -3.90
CA THR A 115 -5.99 -19.64 -3.19
C THR A 115 -6.03 -19.07 -1.79
N ARG A 116 -7.23 -18.78 -1.28
CA ARG A 116 -7.42 -18.28 0.08
C ARG A 116 -8.21 -19.27 0.91
N ASN A 117 -7.74 -19.56 2.12
CA ASN A 117 -8.45 -20.33 3.13
C ASN A 117 -8.42 -19.56 4.46
N GLY A 118 -9.57 -19.02 4.87
CA GLY A 118 -9.67 -18.15 6.04
C GLY A 118 -8.81 -16.90 5.92
N ASP A 119 -7.90 -16.71 6.89
CA ASP A 119 -6.97 -15.58 6.94
C ASP A 119 -5.65 -15.81 6.20
N THR A 120 -5.50 -16.98 5.57
CA THR A 120 -4.27 -17.44 4.94
C THR A 120 -4.41 -17.48 3.42
N VAL A 121 -3.48 -16.84 2.71
CA VAL A 121 -3.36 -16.93 1.25
C VAL A 121 -2.22 -17.86 0.88
N PHE A 122 -2.50 -18.84 0.03
CA PHE A 122 -1.54 -19.77 -0.54
C PHE A 122 -1.16 -19.27 -1.93
N VAL A 123 0.13 -18.97 -2.14
CA VAL A 123 0.66 -18.48 -3.40
C VAL A 123 1.55 -19.56 -3.98
N ASN A 124 1.13 -20.15 -5.09
CA ASN A 124 1.92 -21.14 -5.81
C ASN A 124 2.65 -20.47 -6.98
N LEU A 125 3.98 -20.55 -6.96
CA LEU A 125 4.87 -19.94 -7.94
C LEU A 125 5.61 -21.02 -8.75
N SER A 126 6.16 -20.60 -9.88
CA SER A 126 6.99 -21.46 -10.72
C SER A 126 8.38 -21.71 -10.12
N GLU A 127 9.09 -22.71 -10.65
CA GLU A 127 10.40 -23.17 -10.16
C GLU A 127 11.44 -22.07 -10.07
N GLU A 128 11.38 -21.09 -10.99
CA GLU A 128 12.28 -19.94 -11.07
C GLU A 128 12.29 -19.12 -9.79
N PHE A 129 11.25 -19.22 -8.94
CA PHE A 129 11.25 -18.56 -7.65
C PHE A 129 12.41 -19.03 -6.77
N ARG A 130 12.94 -20.25 -6.95
CA ARG A 130 14.13 -20.72 -6.20
C ARG A 130 15.44 -20.10 -6.67
N GLY A 131 15.45 -19.48 -7.84
CA GLY A 131 16.65 -18.90 -8.43
C GLY A 131 17.13 -17.65 -7.71
N ASP A 132 18.35 -17.26 -8.05
CA ASP A 132 18.97 -16.04 -7.53
C ASP A 132 18.29 -14.77 -8.07
N ILE A 133 18.38 -13.71 -7.28
CA ILE A 133 17.97 -12.37 -7.68
C ILE A 133 19.12 -11.74 -8.46
N ASP A 134 18.81 -11.15 -9.62
CA ASP A 134 19.78 -10.38 -10.39
C ASP A 134 20.21 -9.14 -9.60
N LEU A 135 21.44 -9.18 -9.09
CA LEU A 135 22.01 -8.10 -8.27
C LEU A 135 22.13 -6.79 -9.04
N ALA A 136 22.36 -6.82 -10.37
CA ALA A 136 22.40 -5.60 -11.16
C ALA A 136 21.01 -4.95 -11.25
N ALA A 137 19.96 -5.77 -11.43
CA ALA A 137 18.58 -5.29 -11.47
C ALA A 137 18.12 -4.62 -10.16
N VAL A 138 18.72 -4.98 -9.03
CA VAL A 138 18.42 -4.38 -7.71
C VAL A 138 19.44 -3.32 -7.24
N ARG A 139 20.31 -2.85 -8.15
CA ARG A 139 21.38 -1.86 -7.92
C ARG A 139 22.44 -2.30 -6.89
N LYS A 140 22.91 -3.53 -7.06
CA LYS A 140 23.95 -4.19 -6.24
C LYS A 140 25.00 -4.91 -7.11
N ASP A 141 25.30 -4.38 -8.29
CA ASP A 141 26.29 -4.90 -9.25
C ASP A 141 27.73 -4.84 -8.73
N ASN A 142 28.04 -3.96 -7.77
CA ASN A 142 29.38 -3.75 -7.23
C ASN A 142 29.64 -4.46 -5.88
N VAL A 143 28.83 -5.48 -5.52
CA VAL A 143 29.00 -6.22 -4.26
C VAL A 143 30.27 -7.09 -4.31
N PRO A 144 31.17 -6.98 -3.31
CA PRO A 144 32.35 -7.84 -3.21
C PRO A 144 32.00 -9.33 -3.19
N GLU A 145 32.79 -10.17 -3.86
CA GLU A 145 32.52 -11.60 -4.01
C GLU A 145 32.24 -12.31 -2.67
N ASN A 146 33.04 -12.00 -1.64
CA ASN A 146 32.91 -12.57 -0.30
C ASN A 146 31.64 -12.12 0.47
N GLN A 147 30.88 -11.17 -0.07
CA GLN A 147 29.63 -10.68 0.50
C GLN A 147 28.41 -11.08 -0.33
N LYS A 148 28.58 -11.58 -1.56
CA LYS A 148 27.49 -11.86 -2.50
C LYS A 148 26.44 -12.81 -1.94
N GLU A 149 26.86 -13.89 -1.29
CA GLU A 149 25.96 -14.88 -0.69
C GLU A 149 25.04 -14.23 0.37
N ASN A 150 25.62 -13.45 1.30
CA ASN A 150 24.86 -12.73 2.32
C ASN A 150 23.90 -11.71 1.71
N VAL A 151 24.32 -11.01 0.65
CA VAL A 151 23.46 -10.06 -0.05
C VAL A 151 22.33 -10.76 -0.78
N LEU A 152 22.59 -11.88 -1.46
CA LEU A 152 21.56 -12.68 -2.13
C LEU A 152 20.52 -13.18 -1.12
N ALA A 153 20.95 -13.71 0.03
CA ALA A 153 20.06 -14.15 1.10
C ALA A 153 19.19 -12.99 1.65
N GLN A 154 19.76 -11.80 1.82
CA GLN A 154 19.00 -10.60 2.22
C GLN A 154 17.99 -10.17 1.16
N MET A 155 18.37 -10.16 -0.12
CA MET A 155 17.46 -9.85 -1.22
C MET A 155 16.35 -10.90 -1.33
N LYS A 156 16.66 -12.17 -1.06
CA LYS A 156 15.69 -13.25 -1.09
C LYS A 156 14.65 -13.12 0.03
N MET A 157 15.10 -12.73 1.22
CA MET A 157 14.21 -12.36 2.32
C MET A 157 13.31 -11.17 1.94
N LEU A 158 13.87 -10.13 1.32
CA LEU A 158 13.12 -8.96 0.87
C LEU A 158 12.10 -9.30 -0.25
N CYS A 159 12.45 -10.23 -1.14
CA CYS A 159 11.58 -10.82 -2.17
C CYS A 159 10.36 -11.50 -1.56
N ILE A 160 10.58 -12.34 -0.55
CA ILE A 160 9.50 -13.03 0.16
C ILE A 160 8.58 -12.01 0.83
N TYR A 161 9.14 -11.03 1.55
CA TYR A 161 8.33 -10.01 2.22
C TYR A 161 7.67 -9.01 1.25
N SER A 162 8.17 -8.85 0.03
CA SER A 162 7.49 -8.11 -1.04
C SER A 162 6.13 -8.74 -1.35
N ILE A 163 6.06 -10.07 -1.48
CA ILE A 163 4.80 -10.81 -1.66
C ILE A 163 3.94 -10.75 -0.40
N VAL A 164 4.52 -11.11 0.76
CA VAL A 164 3.79 -11.22 2.03
C VAL A 164 3.16 -9.88 2.43
N ASN A 165 3.94 -8.79 2.40
CA ASN A 165 3.45 -7.47 2.79
C ASN A 165 2.41 -6.93 1.81
N SER A 166 2.50 -7.25 0.51
CA SER A 166 1.48 -6.83 -0.48
C SER A 166 0.14 -7.53 -0.27
N LEU A 167 0.16 -8.84 -0.03
CA LEU A 167 -1.08 -9.60 0.19
C LEU A 167 -1.73 -9.30 1.54
N THR A 168 -0.93 -9.01 2.58
CA THR A 168 -1.42 -8.66 3.92
C THR A 168 -1.89 -7.19 4.03
N GLU A 169 -1.92 -6.44 2.92
CA GLU A 169 -2.71 -5.20 2.81
C GLU A 169 -4.18 -5.46 2.51
N LEU A 170 -4.52 -6.67 2.05
CA LEU A 170 -5.90 -7.03 1.78
C LEU A 170 -6.65 -7.32 3.08
N ASP A 171 -7.89 -6.82 3.16
CA ASP A 171 -8.73 -7.02 4.32
C ASP A 171 -8.94 -8.51 4.64
N GLY A 172 -8.69 -8.85 5.90
CA GLY A 172 -8.79 -10.20 6.44
C GLY A 172 -7.69 -11.17 5.98
N VAL A 173 -6.62 -10.71 5.32
CA VAL A 173 -5.44 -11.53 5.03
C VAL A 173 -4.37 -11.24 6.07
N ASN A 174 -4.09 -12.21 6.94
CA ASN A 174 -3.10 -12.05 8.02
C ASN A 174 -1.77 -12.74 7.71
N ARG A 175 -1.81 -13.80 6.88
CA ARG A 175 -0.63 -14.61 6.60
C ARG A 175 -0.62 -15.16 5.18
N VAL A 176 0.58 -15.46 4.68
CA VAL A 176 0.81 -15.95 3.33
C VAL A 176 1.70 -17.18 3.37
N LYS A 177 1.29 -18.25 2.71
CA LYS A 177 2.07 -19.46 2.51
C LYS A 177 2.54 -19.51 1.06
N ILE A 178 3.85 -19.50 0.84
CA ILE A 178 4.44 -19.62 -0.49
C ILE A 178 4.71 -21.10 -0.78
N LEU A 179 4.32 -21.53 -1.98
CA LEU A 179 4.56 -22.86 -2.55
C LEU A 179 5.29 -22.69 -3.88
N VAL A 180 6.09 -23.68 -4.27
CA VAL A 180 6.74 -23.72 -5.58
C VAL A 180 6.35 -25.03 -6.25
N ASN A 181 5.75 -24.97 -7.44
CA ASN A 181 5.25 -26.15 -8.15
C ASN A 181 4.35 -27.05 -7.27
N ASN A 182 3.41 -26.44 -6.54
CA ASN A 182 2.52 -27.09 -5.56
C ASN A 182 3.25 -27.81 -4.39
N ARG A 183 4.55 -27.57 -4.20
CA ARG A 183 5.34 -28.14 -3.11
C ARG A 183 5.62 -27.10 -2.03
N ALA A 184 5.50 -27.51 -0.77
CA ALA A 184 6.04 -26.76 0.35
C ALA A 184 7.55 -27.01 0.43
N LEU A 185 8.34 -26.00 0.12
CA LEU A 185 9.80 -26.05 0.24
C LEU A 185 10.25 -25.86 1.68
N THR A 186 11.45 -26.36 2.01
CA THR A 186 12.17 -25.96 3.23
C THR A 186 12.69 -24.54 3.14
N TYR A 187 13.14 -23.96 4.26
CA TYR A 187 13.78 -22.64 4.25
C TYR A 187 15.06 -22.65 3.39
N GLU A 188 15.89 -23.70 3.46
CA GLU A 188 17.06 -23.85 2.60
C GLU A 188 16.69 -23.99 1.13
N GLU A 189 15.74 -24.86 0.78
CA GLU A 189 15.33 -25.05 -0.62
C GLU A 189 14.75 -23.79 -1.27
N MET A 190 14.18 -22.88 -0.46
CA MET A 190 13.62 -21.61 -0.89
C MET A 190 14.65 -20.46 -0.87
N GLY A 191 15.82 -20.61 -0.25
CA GLY A 191 16.75 -19.51 0.01
C GLY A 191 16.27 -18.52 1.10
N ALA A 192 15.48 -19.03 2.06
CA ALA A 192 14.82 -18.27 3.13
C ALA A 192 15.49 -18.48 4.50
N GLU A 193 16.75 -18.89 4.56
CA GLU A 193 17.49 -19.26 5.77
C GLU A 193 17.58 -18.09 6.78
N LEU A 194 17.66 -16.85 6.29
CA LEU A 194 17.62 -15.67 7.17
C LEU A 194 16.29 -15.50 7.89
N ILE A 195 15.18 -15.98 7.32
CA ILE A 195 13.88 -15.98 8.00
C ILE A 195 13.85 -17.06 9.09
N ALA A 196 14.43 -18.24 8.80
CA ALA A 196 14.55 -19.31 9.78
C ALA A 196 15.40 -18.87 10.99
N SER A 197 16.56 -18.24 10.75
CA SER A 197 17.48 -17.81 11.83
C SER A 197 16.89 -16.72 12.73
N GLN A 198 15.92 -15.95 12.24
CA GLN A 198 15.18 -14.95 13.01
C GLN A 198 14.00 -15.54 13.78
N THR A 199 13.65 -16.81 13.53
CA THR A 199 12.51 -17.49 14.16
C THR A 199 13.00 -18.48 15.20
N ALA A 200 12.58 -18.32 16.45
CA ALA A 200 13.00 -19.21 17.53
C ALA A 200 12.64 -20.68 17.22
N SER A 201 13.61 -21.58 17.37
CA SER A 201 13.44 -23.02 17.21
C SER A 201 13.02 -23.51 15.81
N VAL A 202 13.39 -22.77 14.74
CA VAL A 202 13.18 -23.19 13.35
C VAL A 202 14.52 -23.54 12.70
N ASP A 203 14.61 -24.77 12.18
CA ASP A 203 15.77 -25.24 11.40
C ASP A 203 15.58 -24.95 9.89
N LYS A 204 16.68 -24.79 9.15
CA LYS A 204 16.64 -24.51 7.70
C LYS A 204 15.96 -25.63 6.88
N ASP A 205 15.98 -26.86 7.38
CA ASP A 205 15.33 -28.03 6.76
C ASP A 205 13.82 -28.11 7.04
N THR A 206 13.28 -27.17 7.83
CA THR A 206 11.84 -27.11 8.12
C THR A 206 11.08 -26.54 6.93
N PRO A 207 9.90 -27.09 6.54
CA PRO A 207 9.03 -26.46 5.56
C PRO A 207 8.67 -25.02 5.94
N VAL A 208 8.82 -24.07 5.00
CA VAL A 208 8.58 -22.65 5.25
C VAL A 208 7.16 -22.42 5.76
N MET A 209 6.98 -21.90 6.98
CA MET A 209 5.65 -21.68 7.55
C MET A 209 4.90 -20.55 6.84
N ALA A 210 3.59 -20.40 7.12
CA ALA A 210 2.85 -19.22 6.66
C ALA A 210 3.40 -17.97 7.36
N LEU A 211 3.81 -16.97 6.58
CA LEU A 211 4.48 -15.76 7.05
C LEU A 211 3.46 -14.65 7.26
N THR A 212 3.67 -13.84 8.28
CA THR A 212 2.84 -12.66 8.57
C THR A 212 3.53 -11.39 8.10
N ARG A 213 2.76 -10.29 8.02
CA ARG A 213 3.29 -8.97 7.66
C ARG A 213 4.44 -8.60 8.59
N ASN A 214 5.54 -8.14 8.02
CA ASN A 214 6.68 -7.65 8.78
C ASN A 214 7.00 -6.21 8.38
N LYS A 215 6.68 -5.28 9.28
CA LYS A 215 6.86 -3.83 9.08
C LYS A 215 8.32 -3.40 9.13
N ASN A 216 9.22 -4.20 9.70
CA ASN A 216 10.64 -3.86 9.79
C ASN A 216 11.30 -3.84 8.40
N PHE A 217 10.71 -4.51 7.41
CA PHE A 217 11.15 -4.43 6.02
C PHE A 217 10.54 -3.26 5.26
N ILE A 218 9.60 -2.51 5.84
CA ILE A 218 8.98 -1.36 5.18
C ILE A 218 9.73 -0.11 5.63
N LEU A 219 10.11 0.74 4.67
CA LEU A 219 10.76 2.02 4.97
C LEU A 219 9.88 2.83 5.93
N SER A 220 10.42 3.17 7.10
CA SER A 220 9.78 4.07 8.06
C SER A 220 10.34 5.50 7.92
N PRO A 221 9.67 6.52 8.49
CA PRO A 221 10.23 7.87 8.59
C PRO A 221 11.64 7.91 9.19
N SER A 222 11.88 7.17 10.27
CA SER A 222 13.16 7.08 10.97
C SER A 222 14.24 6.49 10.08
N GLU A 223 13.91 5.45 9.33
CA GLU A 223 14.85 4.84 8.40
C GLU A 223 15.17 5.78 7.24
N ALA A 224 14.21 6.55 6.73
CA ALA A 224 14.50 7.59 5.73
C ALA A 224 15.46 8.67 6.27
N VAL A 225 15.29 9.10 7.53
CA VAL A 225 16.22 10.02 8.19
C VAL A 225 17.60 9.38 8.33
N ARG A 226 17.68 8.11 8.76
CA ARG A 226 18.96 7.38 8.84
C ARG A 226 19.65 7.27 7.49
N GLN A 227 18.92 7.06 6.38
CA GLN A 227 19.52 7.03 5.06
C GLN A 227 20.23 8.35 4.75
N VAL A 228 19.60 9.50 5.00
CA VAL A 228 20.23 10.81 4.78
C VAL A 228 21.44 11.01 5.70
N PHE A 229 21.30 10.76 7.00
CA PHE A 229 22.37 11.04 7.97
C PHE A 229 23.58 10.12 7.78
N ASN A 230 23.36 8.82 7.53
CA ASN A 230 24.46 7.90 7.24
C ASN A 230 25.18 8.28 5.94
N SER A 231 24.45 8.78 4.94
CA SER A 231 25.04 9.29 3.70
C SER A 231 25.83 10.58 3.85
N LEU A 232 25.75 11.28 4.99
CA LEU A 232 26.54 12.49 5.24
C LEU A 232 27.84 12.21 6.03
N VAL A 233 28.03 10.97 6.51
CA VAL A 233 29.21 10.59 7.30
C VAL A 233 30.34 10.16 6.36
N GLY A 234 31.53 10.73 6.58
CA GLY A 234 32.69 10.46 5.73
C GLY A 234 32.60 11.22 4.40
N GLU A 235 32.74 10.51 3.29
CA GLU A 235 32.50 11.08 1.96
C GLU A 235 31.00 11.02 1.64
N PRO A 236 30.30 12.16 1.44
CA PRO A 236 28.86 12.12 1.30
C PRO A 236 28.35 11.46 0.00
N ASP A 237 27.38 10.56 0.13
CA ASP A 237 26.66 9.94 -0.99
C ASP A 237 25.48 10.83 -1.42
N TRP A 238 25.76 11.78 -2.32
CA TRP A 238 24.78 12.77 -2.78
C TRP A 238 23.62 12.18 -3.59
N GLU A 239 23.82 11.04 -4.29
CA GLU A 239 22.72 10.35 -4.98
C GLU A 239 21.71 9.83 -3.95
N ARG A 240 22.18 9.19 -2.88
CA ARG A 240 21.32 8.71 -1.80
C ARG A 240 20.70 9.85 -1.00
N ILE A 241 21.44 10.93 -0.73
CA ILE A 241 20.86 12.11 -0.07
C ILE A 241 19.70 12.66 -0.91
N ASP A 242 19.90 12.87 -2.22
CA ASP A 242 18.86 13.37 -3.11
C ASP A 242 17.61 12.48 -3.14
N ALA A 243 17.82 11.15 -3.17
CA ALA A 243 16.76 10.15 -3.16
C ALA A 243 15.81 10.28 -1.96
N PHE A 244 16.36 10.64 -0.80
CA PHE A 244 15.64 10.72 0.48
C PHE A 244 15.33 12.14 0.93
N LEU A 245 15.69 13.17 0.16
CA LEU A 245 15.25 14.54 0.42
C LEU A 245 13.91 14.82 -0.27
N ALA A 246 13.00 15.47 0.45
CA ALA A 246 11.72 15.90 -0.10
C ALA A 246 11.91 16.89 -1.25
N ARG A 247 11.00 16.87 -2.23
CA ARG A 247 11.02 17.80 -3.37
C ARG A 247 10.67 19.22 -2.95
N LYS A 248 9.82 19.36 -1.95
CA LYS A 248 9.35 20.67 -1.45
C LYS A 248 9.85 20.95 -0.04
N ASN A 249 10.20 22.22 0.18
CA ASN A 249 10.56 22.75 1.47
C ASN A 249 9.33 22.96 2.37
N ALA A 250 9.55 23.33 3.63
CA ALA A 250 8.48 23.57 4.59
C ALA A 250 7.53 24.72 4.19
N ASP A 251 8.00 25.66 3.39
CA ASP A 251 7.25 26.79 2.84
C ASP A 251 6.52 26.46 1.51
N GLY A 252 6.62 25.20 1.05
CA GLY A 252 5.98 24.74 -0.18
C GLY A 252 6.74 25.07 -1.48
N ARG A 253 7.86 25.79 -1.41
CA ARG A 253 8.74 26.01 -2.57
C ARG A 253 9.50 24.74 -2.93
N GLU A 254 9.84 24.61 -4.20
CA GLU A 254 10.74 23.54 -4.65
C GLU A 254 12.09 23.65 -3.92
N ARG A 255 12.63 22.50 -3.54
CA ARG A 255 13.94 22.37 -2.94
C ARG A 255 15.00 22.78 -3.97
N PRO A 256 16.09 23.46 -3.57
CA PRO A 256 17.20 23.73 -4.47
C PRO A 256 17.76 22.44 -5.11
N PRO A 257 18.31 22.54 -6.32
CA PRO A 257 19.07 21.45 -6.94
C PRO A 257 20.14 20.87 -6.00
N ILE A 258 20.41 19.56 -6.12
CA ILE A 258 21.30 18.86 -5.19
C ILE A 258 22.74 19.39 -5.22
N ASP A 259 23.22 19.87 -6.37
CA ASP A 259 24.54 20.46 -6.55
C ASP A 259 24.68 21.80 -5.81
N GLU A 260 23.62 22.60 -5.76
CA GLU A 260 23.59 23.82 -4.94
C GLU A 260 23.63 23.48 -3.45
N ILE A 261 22.85 22.48 -3.02
CA ILE A 261 22.86 22.00 -1.63
C ILE A 261 24.24 21.47 -1.25
N GLN A 262 24.86 20.66 -2.12
CA GLN A 262 26.20 20.13 -1.91
C GLN A 262 27.23 21.25 -1.75
N LYS A 263 27.16 22.28 -2.59
CA LYS A 263 28.06 23.43 -2.55
C LYS A 263 27.92 24.20 -1.24
N VAL A 264 26.69 24.46 -0.79
CA VAL A 264 26.43 25.15 0.48
C VAL A 264 26.89 24.29 1.64
N TYR A 265 26.45 23.02 1.72
CA TYR A 265 26.82 22.11 2.80
C TYR A 265 28.35 22.00 2.93
N SER A 266 29.07 21.74 1.84
CA SER A 266 30.53 21.58 1.86
C SER A 266 31.30 22.85 2.23
N ALA A 267 30.69 24.03 2.09
CA ALA A 267 31.32 25.30 2.47
C ALA A 267 31.24 25.56 3.98
N TYR A 268 30.21 25.04 4.65
CA TYR A 268 29.90 25.38 6.05
C TYR A 268 30.02 24.21 7.02
N VAL A 269 29.72 22.99 6.59
CA VAL A 269 29.68 21.79 7.43
C VAL A 269 30.91 20.93 7.13
N ALA A 270 31.73 20.71 8.15
CA ALA A 270 32.89 19.83 8.11
C ALA A 270 32.52 18.36 8.39
N GLY A 271 31.38 18.11 9.05
CA GLY A 271 30.85 16.76 9.26
C GLY A 271 29.76 16.68 10.33
N LEU A 272 29.13 15.52 10.41
CA LEU A 272 28.15 15.18 11.44
C LEU A 272 28.71 14.08 12.36
N GLU A 273 28.31 14.11 13.63
CA GLU A 273 28.58 13.06 14.60
C GLU A 273 27.30 12.64 15.30
N PHE A 274 27.05 11.33 15.37
CA PHE A 274 25.93 10.76 16.11
C PHE A 274 26.26 9.33 16.54
N ASP A 275 25.66 8.88 17.64
CA ASP A 275 25.71 7.47 18.04
C ASP A 275 24.63 6.71 17.28
N SER A 276 25.02 5.78 16.40
CA SER A 276 24.08 5.01 15.57
C SER A 276 22.95 4.35 16.37
N ASN A 277 23.21 3.93 17.60
CA ASN A 277 22.22 3.25 18.46
C ASN A 277 21.24 4.23 19.11
N ASN A 278 21.71 5.43 19.46
CA ASN A 278 20.93 6.44 20.20
C ASN A 278 20.54 7.66 19.34
N PHE A 279 20.85 7.64 18.05
CA PHE A 279 20.61 8.74 17.11
C PHE A 279 19.11 9.07 16.97
N ILE A 280 18.26 8.06 16.79
CA ILE A 280 16.80 8.23 16.72
C ILE A 280 16.22 8.03 18.13
N MET A 281 15.53 9.05 18.64
CA MET A 281 14.87 8.99 19.95
C MET A 281 13.41 8.53 19.83
N SER A 282 12.69 9.06 18.85
CA SER A 282 11.26 8.75 18.64
C SER A 282 10.80 9.09 17.22
N GLU A 283 9.69 8.49 16.84
CA GLU A 283 8.97 8.75 15.60
C GLU A 283 7.49 8.92 15.88
N GLU A 284 6.87 9.91 15.24
CA GLU A 284 5.43 10.11 15.25
C GLU A 284 4.92 10.33 13.82
N ILE A 285 3.92 9.56 13.41
CA ILE A 285 3.20 9.75 12.13
C ILE A 285 1.85 10.40 12.44
N LYS A 286 1.60 11.57 11.85
CA LYS A 286 0.36 12.32 12.00
C LYS A 286 -0.74 11.79 11.04
N PRO A 287 -2.02 12.05 11.35
CA PRO A 287 -3.14 11.62 10.50
C PRO A 287 -3.15 12.23 9.09
N ASP A 288 -2.50 13.39 8.89
CA ASP A 288 -2.36 14.06 7.60
C ASP A 288 -1.29 13.43 6.70
N GLY A 289 -0.58 12.41 7.18
CA GLY A 289 0.46 11.69 6.45
C GLY A 289 1.86 12.29 6.59
N GLU A 290 2.02 13.33 7.41
CA GLU A 290 3.35 13.83 7.80
C GLU A 290 3.91 13.04 8.98
N ALA A 291 5.23 13.00 9.10
CA ALA A 291 5.91 12.38 10.22
C ALA A 291 6.98 13.30 10.82
N PHE A 292 7.24 13.09 12.10
CA PHE A 292 8.25 13.79 12.86
C PHE A 292 9.19 12.77 13.47
N VAL A 293 10.48 12.96 13.29
CA VAL A 293 11.53 12.10 13.82
C VAL A 293 12.41 12.93 14.72
N THR A 294 12.47 12.56 15.99
CA THR A 294 13.30 13.24 17.00
C THR A 294 14.68 12.58 17.02
N VAL A 295 15.73 13.38 16.85
CA VAL A 295 17.11 12.91 16.73
C VAL A 295 18.08 13.65 17.62
N THR A 296 19.21 13.01 17.94
CA THR A 296 20.33 13.64 18.64
C THR A 296 21.63 13.45 17.86
N TYR A 297 22.30 14.55 17.53
CA TYR A 297 23.54 14.57 16.75
C TYR A 297 24.34 15.85 17.02
N ALA A 298 25.55 15.96 16.48
CA ALA A 298 26.34 17.18 16.52
C ALA A 298 26.85 17.56 15.12
N ILE A 299 26.82 18.85 14.84
CA ILE A 299 27.34 19.44 13.61
C ILE A 299 28.73 20.00 13.91
N LYS A 300 29.73 19.60 13.12
CA LYS A 300 31.03 20.28 13.07
C LYS A 300 31.03 21.24 11.90
N TYR A 301 31.23 22.52 12.16
CA TYR A 301 31.33 23.53 11.13
C TYR A 301 32.77 23.70 10.66
N ALA A 302 32.95 24.18 9.44
CA ALA A 302 34.26 24.44 8.81
C ALA A 302 35.10 25.47 9.59
N ASN A 303 34.46 26.37 10.33
CA ASN A 303 35.14 27.33 11.20
C ASN A 303 35.61 26.74 12.55
N GLY A 304 35.45 25.43 12.76
CA GLY A 304 35.83 24.72 13.98
C GLY A 304 34.79 24.76 15.10
N LYS A 305 33.69 25.50 14.95
CA LYS A 305 32.56 25.45 15.90
C LYS A 305 31.92 24.06 15.85
N LYS A 306 31.59 23.52 17.02
CA LYS A 306 30.75 22.34 17.16
C LYS A 306 29.44 22.75 17.81
N GLU A 307 28.33 22.25 17.27
CA GLU A 307 27.00 22.49 17.79
C GLU A 307 26.27 21.17 18.00
N SER A 308 25.90 20.90 19.25
CA SER A 308 25.08 19.74 19.58
C SER A 308 23.61 20.08 19.39
N ARG A 309 22.90 19.15 18.75
CA ARG A 309 21.45 19.14 18.56
C ARG A 309 20.92 17.98 19.37
N ASP A 310 20.32 18.27 20.50
CA ASP A 310 19.67 17.27 21.34
C ASP A 310 18.16 17.36 21.16
N SER A 311 17.52 16.23 20.88
CA SER A 311 16.09 16.16 20.60
C SER A 311 15.62 17.07 19.46
N ASP A 312 16.42 17.21 18.40
CA ASP A 312 16.03 17.97 17.21
C ASP A 312 14.91 17.25 16.45
N VAL A 313 13.90 17.98 16.00
CA VAL A 313 12.69 17.41 15.41
C VAL A 313 12.70 17.62 13.91
N LEU A 314 12.97 16.53 13.19
CA LEU A 314 13.03 16.52 11.74
C LEU A 314 11.68 16.17 11.14
N ARG A 315 11.25 16.95 10.15
CA ARG A 315 9.98 16.73 9.43
C ARG A 315 10.20 15.84 8.23
N VAL A 316 9.40 14.78 8.13
CA VAL A 316 9.45 13.77 7.08
C VAL A 316 8.08 13.72 6.40
N VAL A 317 8.07 13.62 5.07
CA VAL A 317 6.84 13.57 4.27
C VAL A 317 6.77 12.30 3.47
N ASN A 318 5.56 11.83 3.19
CA ASN A 318 5.33 10.72 2.30
C ASN A 318 5.13 11.23 0.86
N GLU A 319 6.10 11.00 -0.02
CA GLU A 319 5.99 11.29 -1.44
C GLU A 319 5.76 9.99 -2.21
N GLN A 320 4.53 9.79 -2.70
CA GLN A 320 4.14 8.60 -3.47
C GLN A 320 4.48 7.28 -2.77
N GLY A 321 4.35 7.18 -1.44
CA GLY A 321 4.66 5.98 -0.67
C GLY A 321 6.10 5.92 -0.12
N ILE A 322 6.98 6.86 -0.48
CA ILE A 322 8.36 6.91 0.02
C ILE A 322 8.48 8.02 1.05
N TRP A 323 9.03 7.71 2.22
CA TRP A 323 9.34 8.71 3.24
C TRP A 323 10.58 9.51 2.85
N LYS A 324 10.46 10.84 2.84
CA LYS A 324 11.54 11.76 2.49
C LYS A 324 11.67 12.87 3.53
N LEU A 325 12.90 13.13 3.93
CA LEU A 325 13.26 14.17 4.89
C LEU A 325 13.13 15.54 4.24
N ARG A 326 12.38 16.46 4.85
CA ARG A 326 12.43 17.87 4.45
C ARG A 326 13.78 18.44 4.78
N LEU A 327 14.32 19.24 3.86
CA LEU A 327 15.67 19.77 3.94
C LEU A 327 15.95 20.42 5.31
N PRO A 328 16.82 19.83 6.14
CA PRO A 328 17.16 20.41 7.44
C PRO A 328 17.87 21.76 7.31
N GLY A 329 17.72 22.63 8.31
CA GLY A 329 18.29 24.00 8.28
C GLY A 329 19.82 24.03 8.10
N PHE A 330 20.53 23.03 8.61
CA PHE A 330 22.00 22.96 8.48
C PHE A 330 22.50 22.73 7.05
N PHE A 331 21.62 22.40 6.09
CA PHE A 331 21.97 22.36 4.66
C PHE A 331 21.92 23.73 3.98
N THR A 332 21.26 24.73 4.57
CA THR A 332 20.83 25.93 3.84
C THR A 332 21.29 27.24 4.45
N ASN A 333 22.14 27.22 5.49
CA ASN A 333 22.27 28.33 6.42
C ASN A 333 22.18 29.72 5.75
N VAL A 334 21.02 30.35 5.96
CA VAL A 334 20.82 31.79 5.90
C VAL A 334 20.61 32.21 7.35
N GLU A 335 21.71 32.37 8.07
CA GLU A 335 21.82 33.31 9.19
C GLU A 335 22.99 34.25 8.93
#